data_AF-A0A2D7HMC1-F1
#
_entry.id   AF-A0A2D7HMC1-F1
#
_cell.length_a   1.000
_cell.length_b   1.000
_cell.length_c   1.000
_cell.angle_alpha   90.00
_cell.angle_beta   90.00
_cell.angle_gamma   90.00
#
_symmetry.space_group_name_H-M   'P 1'
#
loop_
_entity.id
_entity.type
_entity.pdbx_description
1 polymer ?
#
loop_
_entity_poly.entity_id
_entity_poly.type
_entity_poly.pdbx_seq_one_letter_code
_entity_poly.pdbx_strand_id
1 'polypeptide(L)'
;MSSSYLKRSVRKAVTLVEVIFSIGVVLIGLLGLLSILPLAGKRAQDSISLSVAPVIANNVQAELLASKYLSDDRLGAITFGAIDPSSVGESNPDLLGGPSFPETFPLGYYQQAVAGLDPPAGVTPSFCIDPMCASLMAAPYNAATPNSYYVGCFPYYKQNHDPMKDPSSASSSTWQTRQPRMFRVGVKEDSSSTFTRFINVTEALRLTENQDDLIITRGKDKSLPATFKNGQVAPINGGLEYGKRIPSGEYSWIATVNPLPGGVYASVSVAVIRRRLRSFDASGNTIPPPTAEGNALGERLAYVTYASGFKGGAGGVVHLASNANTVPKILPGSWIMLSRFSQIASDKLIDYHRWYRVVSVDGTEERYAAGRVYDSATGSAFTNNVWLQKLTLEGPDWEFSFPGGYATTPEVNPYSTSDSSVYNKWTPYIIADAPGNPATIPFSSNTYATMVEGVVSVTERIVKLSDL
;
A
#
# COMPACT_ATOMS: atom_id res chain seq x y z
N MET A 1 -54.72 -79.73 30.75
CA MET A 1 -53.69 -79.15 29.87
C MET A 1 -54.10 -77.74 29.49
N SER A 2 -53.16 -76.80 29.64
CA SER A 2 -53.12 -75.41 29.10
C SER A 2 -52.96 -74.37 30.21
N SER A 3 -51.71 -74.09 30.54
CA SER A 3 -51.28 -72.98 31.39
C SER A 3 -51.07 -71.76 30.50
N SER A 4 -51.93 -70.76 30.64
CA SER A 4 -51.81 -69.47 29.97
C SER A 4 -50.80 -68.58 30.72
N TYR A 5 -49.57 -68.51 30.22
CA TYR A 5 -48.57 -67.54 30.67
C TYR A 5 -48.92 -66.13 30.18
N LEU A 6 -49.48 -65.30 31.07
CA LEU A 6 -49.60 -63.86 30.87
C LEU A 6 -48.21 -63.21 31.01
N LYS A 7 -47.61 -62.85 29.88
CA LYS A 7 -46.35 -62.08 29.81
C LYS A 7 -46.63 -60.64 30.23
N ARG A 8 -46.36 -60.31 31.49
CA ARG A 8 -46.51 -58.96 32.05
C ARG A 8 -45.44 -58.05 31.42
N SER A 9 -45.87 -57.12 30.56
CA SER A 9 -45.01 -56.06 30.01
C SER A 9 -44.53 -55.15 31.14
N VAL A 10 -43.24 -55.23 31.46
CA VAL A 10 -42.59 -54.31 32.41
C VAL A 10 -42.52 -52.95 31.73
N ARG A 11 -43.34 -51.99 32.18
CA ARG A 11 -43.20 -50.59 31.79
C ARG A 11 -41.85 -50.09 32.32
N LYS A 12 -40.89 -49.84 31.44
CA LYS A 12 -39.61 -49.20 31.79
C LYS A 12 -39.92 -47.76 32.23
N ALA A 13 -39.78 -47.49 33.51
CA ALA A 13 -39.86 -46.13 34.05
C ALA A 13 -38.51 -45.44 33.75
N VAL A 14 -38.56 -44.31 33.04
CA VAL A 14 -37.39 -43.44 32.82
C VAL A 14 -37.11 -42.73 34.13
N THR A 15 -35.86 -42.80 34.60
CA THR A 15 -35.50 -42.19 35.89
C THR A 15 -35.26 -40.70 35.72
N LEU A 16 -35.56 -39.91 36.76
CA LEU A 16 -35.32 -38.46 36.76
C LEU A 16 -33.83 -38.12 36.53
N VAL A 17 -32.93 -38.99 36.99
CA VAL A 17 -31.48 -38.89 36.75
C VAL A 17 -31.14 -39.01 35.26
N GLU A 18 -31.80 -39.92 34.53
CA GLU A 18 -31.59 -40.13 33.09
C GLU A 18 -32.05 -38.92 32.28
N VAL A 19 -33.12 -38.25 32.71
CA VAL A 19 -33.61 -37.00 32.09
C VAL A 19 -32.64 -35.84 32.38
N ILE A 20 -32.17 -35.68 33.61
CA ILE A 20 -31.20 -34.62 33.95
C ILE A 20 -29.88 -34.83 33.20
N PHE A 21 -29.41 -36.06 33.10
CA PHE A 21 -28.20 -36.38 32.34
C PHE A 21 -28.37 -36.06 30.84
N SER A 22 -29.53 -36.40 30.27
CA SER A 22 -29.85 -36.06 28.88
C SER A 22 -29.89 -34.54 28.65
N ILE A 23 -30.48 -33.78 29.57
CA ILE A 23 -30.47 -32.30 29.52
C ILE A 23 -29.03 -31.78 29.62
N GLY A 24 -28.21 -32.33 30.52
CA GLY A 24 -26.80 -31.94 30.66
C GLY A 24 -25.99 -32.17 29.38
N VAL A 25 -26.15 -33.32 28.74
CA VAL A 25 -25.48 -33.62 27.46
C VAL A 25 -25.94 -32.67 26.34
N VAL A 26 -27.24 -32.38 26.26
CA VAL A 26 -27.79 -31.42 25.28
C VAL A 26 -27.27 -30.00 25.51
N LEU A 27 -27.17 -29.55 26.77
CA LEU A 27 -26.64 -28.23 27.12
C LEU A 27 -25.16 -28.09 26.76
N ILE A 28 -24.34 -29.11 27.04
CA ILE A 28 -22.93 -29.12 26.66
C ILE A 28 -22.79 -29.12 25.13
N GLY A 29 -23.61 -29.88 24.41
CA GLY A 29 -23.64 -29.89 22.94
C GLY A 29 -24.01 -28.53 22.34
N LEU A 30 -25.02 -27.84 22.91
CA LEU A 30 -25.43 -26.50 22.50
C LEU A 30 -24.33 -25.44 22.77
N LEU A 31 -23.66 -25.52 23.92
CA LEU A 31 -22.50 -24.68 24.24
C LEU A 31 -21.35 -24.89 23.25
N GLY A 32 -21.10 -26.16 22.86
CA GLY A 32 -20.14 -26.50 21.82
C GLY A 32 -20.47 -25.83 20.49
N LEU A 33 -21.72 -25.92 20.02
CA LEU A 33 -22.16 -25.26 18.79
C LEU A 33 -22.05 -23.73 18.86
N LEU A 34 -22.46 -23.13 19.98
CA LEU A 34 -22.38 -21.68 20.19
C LEU A 34 -20.94 -21.15 20.17
N SER A 35 -19.97 -21.96 20.63
CA SER A 35 -18.55 -21.57 20.58
C SER A 35 -17.95 -21.62 19.16
N ILE A 36 -18.47 -22.50 18.29
CA ILE A 36 -17.96 -22.68 16.92
C ILE A 36 -18.58 -21.66 15.94
N LEU A 37 -19.82 -21.24 16.17
CA LEU A 37 -20.56 -20.35 15.25
C LEU A 37 -19.82 -19.03 14.91
N PRO A 38 -19.23 -18.28 15.87
CA PRO A 38 -18.48 -17.07 15.55
C PRO A 38 -17.23 -17.34 14.71
N LEU A 39 -16.52 -18.45 14.98
CA LEU A 39 -15.33 -18.83 14.24
C LEU A 39 -15.67 -19.25 12.81
N ALA A 40 -16.74 -20.04 12.64
CA ALA A 40 -17.25 -20.42 11.33
C ALA A 40 -17.72 -19.19 10.52
N GLY A 41 -18.39 -18.24 11.19
CA GLY A 41 -18.79 -16.97 10.58
C GLY A 41 -17.59 -16.16 10.09
N LYS A 42 -16.54 -16.03 10.91
CA LYS A 42 -15.30 -15.33 10.53
C LYS A 42 -14.61 -16.02 9.34
N ARG A 43 -14.43 -17.35 9.40
CA ARG A 43 -13.81 -18.12 8.30
C ARG A 43 -14.60 -18.03 7.00
N ALA A 44 -15.93 -18.02 7.06
CA ALA A 44 -16.78 -17.83 5.89
C ALA A 44 -16.61 -16.43 5.28
N GLN A 45 -16.54 -15.38 6.11
CA GLN A 45 -16.27 -14.02 5.64
C GLN A 45 -14.88 -13.90 5.01
N ASP A 46 -13.85 -14.48 5.64
CA ASP A 46 -12.49 -14.48 5.12
C ASP A 46 -12.43 -15.23 3.77
N SER A 47 -13.13 -16.36 3.64
CA SER A 47 -13.23 -17.11 2.38
C SER A 47 -13.91 -16.31 1.27
N ILE A 48 -14.93 -15.52 1.58
CA ILE A 48 -15.59 -14.64 0.60
C ILE A 48 -14.60 -13.55 0.17
N SER A 49 -13.89 -12.91 1.11
CA SER A 49 -12.90 -11.88 0.77
C SER A 49 -11.75 -12.42 -0.09
N LEU A 50 -11.30 -13.66 0.18
CA LEU A 50 -10.29 -14.35 -0.62
C LEU A 50 -10.77 -14.70 -2.04
N SER A 51 -12.08 -14.78 -2.27
CA SER A 51 -12.64 -15.07 -3.59
C SER A 51 -12.97 -13.81 -4.38
N VAL A 52 -13.51 -12.78 -3.71
CA VAL A 52 -13.97 -11.53 -4.34
C VAL A 52 -12.80 -10.63 -4.70
N ALA A 53 -11.81 -10.49 -3.80
CA ALA A 53 -10.73 -9.53 -4.01
C ALA A 53 -9.85 -9.83 -5.25
N PRO A 54 -9.51 -11.09 -5.60
CA PRO A 54 -8.81 -11.38 -6.85
C PRO A 54 -9.64 -11.08 -8.11
N VAL A 55 -10.97 -11.21 -8.06
CA VAL A 55 -11.85 -10.85 -9.19
C VAL A 55 -11.82 -9.34 -9.41
N ILE A 56 -11.99 -8.56 -8.35
CA ILE A 56 -11.87 -7.09 -8.40
C ILE A 56 -10.52 -6.68 -8.98
N ALA A 57 -9.43 -7.27 -8.50
CA ALA A 57 -8.08 -6.93 -8.95
C ALA A 57 -7.90 -7.19 -10.47
N ASN A 58 -8.45 -8.30 -10.98
CA ASN A 58 -8.41 -8.61 -12.41
C ASN A 58 -9.28 -7.65 -13.26
N ASN A 59 -10.44 -7.24 -12.76
CA ASN A 59 -11.32 -6.28 -13.44
C ASN A 59 -10.65 -4.91 -13.54
N VAL A 60 -10.08 -4.42 -12.43
CA VAL A 60 -9.32 -3.17 -12.38
C VAL A 60 -8.14 -3.23 -13.34
N GLN A 61 -7.41 -4.35 -13.38
CA GLN A 61 -6.32 -4.54 -14.33
C GLN A 61 -6.80 -4.42 -15.79
N ALA A 62 -7.97 -4.97 -16.12
CA ALA A 62 -8.57 -4.84 -17.45
C ALA A 62 -9.04 -3.41 -17.74
N GLU A 63 -9.61 -2.71 -16.75
CA GLU A 63 -10.02 -1.31 -16.87
C GLU A 63 -8.82 -0.39 -17.11
N LEU A 64 -7.73 -0.57 -16.36
CA LEU A 64 -6.50 0.22 -16.55
C LEU A 64 -5.98 0.11 -17.98
N LEU A 65 -5.97 -1.11 -18.53
CA LEU A 65 -5.54 -1.38 -19.90
C LEU A 65 -6.52 -0.90 -20.97
N ALA A 66 -7.81 -0.87 -20.66
CA ALA A 66 -8.83 -0.39 -21.58
C ALA A 66 -8.90 1.15 -21.60
N SER A 67 -8.66 1.79 -20.45
CA SER A 67 -8.78 3.24 -20.27
C SER A 67 -7.53 4.00 -20.70
N LYS A 68 -6.38 3.31 -20.76
CA LYS A 68 -5.08 3.82 -21.19
C LYS A 68 -4.75 5.20 -20.62
N TYR A 69 -4.92 5.34 -19.31
CA TYR A 69 -4.73 6.61 -18.63
C TYR A 69 -3.34 7.22 -18.85
N LEU A 70 -2.30 6.42 -19.06
CA LEU A 70 -0.96 6.89 -19.37
C LEU A 70 -0.85 7.34 -20.84
N SER A 71 -1.35 6.55 -21.81
CA SER A 71 -1.27 6.94 -23.23
C SER A 71 -2.12 8.15 -23.58
N ASP A 72 -3.26 8.30 -22.91
CA ASP A 72 -4.23 9.37 -23.17
C ASP A 72 -3.94 10.62 -22.34
N ASP A 73 -2.77 10.68 -21.68
CA ASP A 73 -2.37 11.75 -20.78
C ASP A 73 -3.44 12.11 -19.73
N ARG A 74 -4.00 11.08 -19.10
CA ARG A 74 -5.01 11.23 -18.05
C ARG A 74 -4.43 10.99 -16.65
N LEU A 75 -3.13 10.83 -16.50
CA LEU A 75 -2.47 10.71 -15.20
C LEU A 75 -1.80 12.02 -14.79
N GLY A 76 -1.98 12.42 -13.53
CA GLY A 76 -1.32 13.59 -12.95
C GLY A 76 -0.75 13.29 -11.58
N ALA A 77 0.42 13.82 -11.23
CA ALA A 77 0.99 13.66 -9.90
C ALA A 77 0.31 14.59 -8.88
N ILE A 78 0.09 14.13 -7.65
CA ILE A 78 -0.60 14.88 -6.57
C ILE A 78 0.19 16.11 -6.09
N THR A 79 1.47 16.17 -6.43
CA THR A 79 2.42 17.20 -6.05
C THR A 79 3.15 17.65 -7.30
N PHE A 80 3.28 18.96 -7.56
CA PHE A 80 4.52 19.70 -7.27
C PHE A 80 4.24 21.22 -7.10
N GLY A 81 4.28 21.70 -5.86
CA GLY A 81 4.27 23.15 -5.60
C GLY A 81 5.66 23.73 -5.85
N ALA A 82 5.73 24.84 -6.61
CA ALA A 82 6.95 25.61 -6.77
C ALA A 82 7.48 26.11 -5.41
N ILE A 83 8.81 26.24 -5.32
CA ILE A 83 9.50 27.04 -4.30
C ILE A 83 9.00 28.49 -4.41
N ASP A 84 8.80 29.15 -3.27
CA ASP A 84 8.25 30.49 -3.17
C ASP A 84 9.06 31.53 -3.98
N PRO A 85 8.43 32.24 -4.94
CA PRO A 85 9.02 33.37 -5.66
C PRO A 85 9.50 34.51 -4.75
N SER A 86 9.00 34.63 -3.52
CA SER A 86 9.47 35.62 -2.53
C SER A 86 10.94 35.45 -2.14
N SER A 87 11.53 34.28 -2.42
CA SER A 87 12.97 33.99 -2.30
C SER A 87 13.80 34.61 -3.45
N VAL A 88 13.13 35.14 -4.47
CA VAL A 88 13.68 35.59 -5.76
C VAL A 88 13.09 36.98 -6.08
N GLY A 89 13.50 37.99 -5.31
CA GLY A 89 13.35 39.43 -5.59
C GLY A 89 12.11 39.88 -6.40
N GLU A 90 11.12 40.40 -5.68
CA GLU A 90 9.87 40.97 -6.21
C GLU A 90 10.07 41.94 -7.39
N SER A 91 9.28 41.81 -8.47
CA SER A 91 8.63 42.92 -9.23
C SER A 91 8.12 42.55 -10.64
N ASN A 92 7.52 41.37 -10.87
CA ASN A 92 6.75 41.17 -12.12
C ASN A 92 5.55 40.21 -11.95
N PRO A 93 4.28 40.65 -12.17
CA PRO A 93 3.10 39.83 -11.85
C PRO A 93 2.66 38.82 -12.92
N ASP A 94 3.18 38.86 -14.15
CA ASP A 94 2.67 38.02 -15.26
C ASP A 94 3.69 37.05 -15.88
N LEU A 95 4.96 37.12 -15.50
CA LEU A 95 6.02 36.15 -15.82
C LEU A 95 7.08 36.32 -14.70
N LEU A 96 7.75 35.30 -14.14
CA LEU A 96 8.84 34.63 -14.85
C LEU A 96 9.34 33.40 -14.03
N GLY A 97 8.99 32.20 -14.51
CA GLY A 97 9.86 31.03 -14.41
C GLY A 97 9.71 30.07 -13.22
N GLY A 98 8.54 29.98 -12.57
CA GLY A 98 8.23 28.74 -11.85
C GLY A 98 8.22 27.58 -12.85
N PRO A 99 8.83 26.41 -12.57
CA PRO A 99 8.87 25.32 -13.55
C PRO A 99 7.44 24.99 -13.98
N SER A 100 7.13 25.23 -15.25
CA SER A 100 5.94 24.69 -15.89
C SER A 100 6.11 23.19 -15.93
N PHE A 101 5.17 22.46 -15.33
CA PHE A 101 5.10 21.01 -15.47
C PHE A 101 5.06 20.63 -16.95
N PRO A 102 5.64 19.48 -17.34
CA PRO A 102 5.21 18.88 -18.58
C PRO A 102 3.70 18.67 -18.47
N GLU A 103 2.95 19.07 -19.51
CA GLU A 103 1.50 18.84 -19.57
C GLU A 103 1.18 17.33 -19.45
N THR A 104 2.16 16.48 -19.80
CA THR A 104 2.02 15.03 -19.95
C THR A 104 2.87 14.19 -18.98
N PHE A 105 2.24 13.24 -18.28
CA PHE A 105 2.91 12.10 -17.63
C PHE A 105 3.05 10.96 -18.67
N PRO A 106 4.16 10.17 -18.74
CA PRO A 106 5.19 9.91 -17.74
C PRO A 106 6.35 10.92 -17.71
N LEU A 107 6.82 11.20 -16.49
CA LEU A 107 7.88 12.13 -16.11
C LEU A 107 9.16 12.07 -16.97
N GLY A 108 9.34 13.02 -17.88
CA GLY A 108 10.68 13.41 -18.35
C GLY A 108 11.36 14.48 -17.46
N TYR A 109 10.78 14.84 -16.31
CA TYR A 109 10.85 16.23 -15.87
C TYR A 109 10.75 16.37 -14.34
N TYR A 110 11.87 16.72 -13.69
CA TYR A 110 11.80 17.75 -12.64
C TYR A 110 13.15 18.43 -12.44
N GLN A 111 14.28 17.74 -12.63
CA GLN A 111 15.60 18.37 -12.43
C GLN A 111 16.34 18.76 -13.72
N GLN A 112 16.03 18.12 -14.85
CA GLN A 112 16.75 18.37 -16.11
C GLN A 112 16.16 19.52 -16.95
N ALA A 113 14.86 19.76 -16.87
CA ALA A 113 14.24 20.93 -17.49
C ALA A 113 14.65 22.26 -16.83
N VAL A 114 14.95 22.23 -15.53
CA VAL A 114 15.54 23.38 -14.81
C VAL A 114 17.01 23.60 -15.21
N ALA A 115 17.68 22.59 -15.77
CA ALA A 115 19.09 22.62 -16.17
C ALA A 115 19.32 22.61 -17.70
N GLY A 116 18.28 22.57 -18.54
CA GLY A 116 18.39 22.54 -20.00
C GLY A 116 19.01 21.25 -20.58
N LEU A 117 18.83 20.11 -19.91
CA LEU A 117 19.35 18.81 -20.34
C LEU A 117 18.22 17.89 -20.82
N ASP A 118 18.47 17.11 -21.87
CA ASP A 118 17.53 16.08 -22.33
C ASP A 118 17.48 14.91 -21.33
N PRO A 119 16.28 14.48 -20.87
CA PRO A 119 16.14 13.31 -20.00
C PRO A 119 16.89 12.11 -20.58
N PRO A 120 17.62 11.31 -19.78
CA PRO A 120 18.19 10.06 -20.27
C PRO A 120 17.03 9.23 -20.80
N ALA A 121 16.96 9.11 -22.12
CA ALA A 121 15.88 8.44 -22.81
C ALA A 121 15.63 7.05 -22.20
N GLY A 122 14.38 6.79 -21.81
CA GLY A 122 13.92 5.44 -21.48
C GLY A 122 13.93 5.03 -20.00
N VAL A 123 13.93 5.96 -19.03
CA VAL A 123 13.70 5.63 -17.60
C VAL A 123 12.47 6.37 -17.07
N THR A 124 11.34 5.66 -17.06
CA THR A 124 10.14 6.10 -16.32
C THR A 124 10.32 5.70 -14.85
N PRO A 125 10.11 6.60 -13.87
CA PRO A 125 10.14 6.23 -12.45
C PRO A 125 8.93 5.38 -12.07
N SER A 126 9.03 4.61 -10.98
CA SER A 126 7.86 3.87 -10.49
C SER A 126 6.82 4.82 -9.86
N PHE A 127 5.55 4.48 -10.03
CA PHE A 127 4.44 5.32 -9.58
C PHE A 127 3.25 4.49 -9.09
N CYS A 128 2.42 5.10 -8.25
CA CYS A 128 1.23 4.51 -7.65
C CYS A 128 0.00 5.29 -8.11
N ILE A 129 -0.88 4.65 -8.88
CA ILE A 129 -2.17 5.18 -9.29
C ILE A 129 -3.13 5.04 -8.10
N ASP A 130 -3.57 6.18 -7.58
CA ASP A 130 -4.45 6.28 -6.42
C ASP A 130 -5.49 7.41 -6.64
N PRO A 131 -6.54 7.13 -7.45
CA PRO A 131 -7.51 8.16 -7.82
C PRO A 131 -8.27 8.70 -6.60
N MET A 132 -8.53 7.83 -5.61
CA MET A 132 -9.22 8.19 -4.38
C MET A 132 -8.42 9.20 -3.56
N CYS A 133 -7.14 8.92 -3.29
CA CYS A 133 -6.28 9.87 -2.59
C CYS A 133 -6.13 11.18 -3.36
N ALA A 134 -5.88 11.11 -4.68
CA ALA A 134 -5.67 12.30 -5.50
C ALA A 134 -6.89 13.23 -5.51
N SER A 135 -8.10 12.68 -5.60
CA SER A 135 -9.34 13.46 -5.62
C SER A 135 -9.63 14.23 -4.31
N LEU A 136 -9.07 13.75 -3.20
CA LEU A 136 -9.23 14.35 -1.87
C LEU A 136 -8.12 15.36 -1.55
N MET A 137 -7.10 15.46 -2.40
CA MET A 137 -5.98 16.37 -2.24
C MET A 137 -6.20 17.61 -3.11
N ALA A 138 -5.89 18.79 -2.57
CA ALA A 138 -5.73 19.98 -3.39
C ALA A 138 -4.36 19.88 -4.09
N ALA A 139 -4.34 19.79 -5.42
CA ALA A 139 -3.11 19.97 -6.17
C ALA A 139 -2.75 21.46 -6.20
N PRO A 140 -1.52 21.87 -5.86
CA PRO A 140 -0.39 21.07 -5.36
C PRO A 140 -0.35 20.89 -3.82
N TYR A 141 0.02 19.69 -3.35
CA TYR A 141 0.29 19.44 -1.92
C TYR A 141 1.73 19.84 -1.55
N ASN A 142 1.91 20.65 -0.50
CA ASN A 142 3.23 21.15 -0.10
C ASN A 142 4.11 20.05 0.49
N ALA A 143 5.31 19.88 -0.05
CA ALA A 143 6.29 18.90 0.41
C ALA A 143 7.11 19.36 1.64
N ALA A 144 7.09 20.66 1.95
CA ALA A 144 7.78 21.28 3.08
C ALA A 144 7.01 21.10 4.40
N THR A 145 6.56 19.87 4.69
CA THR A 145 6.07 19.54 6.03
C THR A 145 7.26 19.47 7.01
N PRO A 146 7.10 19.86 8.27
CA PRO A 146 8.17 19.76 9.25
C PRO A 146 8.46 18.31 9.69
N ASN A 147 7.53 17.37 9.46
CA ASN A 147 7.68 15.96 9.82
C ASN A 147 8.08 15.07 8.63
N SER A 148 7.91 13.75 8.74
CA SER A 148 8.25 12.80 7.67
C SER A 148 7.14 12.49 6.69
N TYR A 149 5.95 13.03 6.89
CA TYR A 149 4.83 12.71 6.02
C TYR A 149 4.87 13.54 4.73
N TYR A 150 4.58 12.87 3.62
CA TYR A 150 4.42 13.46 2.31
C TYR A 150 3.48 12.63 1.44
N VAL A 151 2.25 13.11 1.28
CA VAL A 151 1.16 12.38 0.60
C VAL A 151 1.37 12.26 -0.92
N GLY A 152 2.22 13.12 -1.49
CA GLY A 152 2.62 13.03 -2.90
C GLY A 152 3.40 11.76 -3.28
N CYS A 153 3.81 10.97 -2.28
CA CYS A 153 4.47 9.68 -2.45
C CYS A 153 3.60 8.53 -1.95
N PHE A 154 3.92 7.34 -2.45
CA PHE A 154 3.51 6.07 -1.87
C PHE A 154 4.76 5.25 -1.45
N PRO A 155 4.82 4.79 -0.19
CA PRO A 155 3.95 5.21 0.92
C PRO A 155 4.10 6.72 1.20
N TYR A 156 3.19 7.32 1.97
CA TYR A 156 3.15 8.76 2.27
C TYR A 156 4.28 9.31 3.17
N TYR A 157 5.51 8.83 2.97
CA TYR A 157 6.71 9.20 3.70
C TYR A 157 7.73 9.83 2.77
N LYS A 158 8.46 10.82 3.29
CA LYS A 158 9.64 11.38 2.62
C LYS A 158 10.71 10.32 2.36
N GLN A 159 11.51 10.50 1.31
CA GLN A 159 12.61 9.61 0.93
C GLN A 159 13.69 9.52 2.02
N ASN A 160 13.81 10.51 2.91
CA ASN A 160 14.77 10.53 4.01
C ASN A 160 14.13 10.28 5.40
N HIS A 161 12.91 9.72 5.44
CA HIS A 161 12.29 9.33 6.71
C HIS A 161 13.14 8.27 7.43
N ASP A 162 13.43 8.50 8.71
CA ASP A 162 14.06 7.55 9.62
C ASP A 162 13.00 6.62 10.23
N PRO A 163 12.95 5.33 9.83
CA PRO A 163 11.94 4.40 10.33
C PRO A 163 12.06 4.11 11.82
N MET A 164 13.17 4.49 12.46
CA MET A 164 13.40 4.35 13.90
C MET A 164 12.88 5.55 14.70
N LYS A 165 12.46 6.63 14.05
CA LYS A 165 11.88 7.82 14.70
C LYS A 165 10.37 7.89 14.50
N ASP A 166 9.69 8.59 15.41
CA ASP A 166 8.25 8.84 15.26
C ASP A 166 8.01 9.68 14.00
N PRO A 167 7.20 9.20 13.04
CA PRO A 167 7.01 9.88 11.75
C PRO A 167 6.33 11.24 11.83
N SER A 168 5.61 11.54 12.91
CA SER A 168 5.03 12.85 13.18
C SER A 168 6.02 13.85 13.78
N SER A 169 7.20 13.41 14.24
CA SER A 169 8.16 14.32 14.88
C SER A 169 8.86 15.25 13.87
N ALA A 170 9.21 16.47 14.27
CA ALA A 170 9.91 17.42 13.39
C ALA A 170 11.32 16.96 12.91
N SER A 171 11.90 15.95 13.57
CA SER A 171 13.26 15.46 13.27
C SER A 171 13.26 14.02 12.76
N SER A 172 12.12 13.53 12.25
CA SER A 172 12.01 12.18 11.70
C SER A 172 12.56 12.04 10.28
N SER A 173 12.84 13.13 9.58
CA SER A 173 13.36 13.14 8.20
C SER A 173 14.89 13.29 8.19
N THR A 174 15.60 12.41 8.89
CA THR A 174 17.06 12.49 9.09
C THR A 174 17.81 11.23 8.65
N TRP A 175 17.17 10.34 7.90
CA TRP A 175 17.84 9.15 7.41
C TRP A 175 19.01 9.56 6.49
N GLN A 176 20.16 8.93 6.69
CA GLN A 176 21.41 9.33 6.02
C GLN A 176 21.41 9.04 4.52
N THR A 177 20.47 8.21 4.06
CA THR A 177 20.32 7.83 2.65
C THR A 177 18.89 8.07 2.17
N ARG A 178 18.72 8.15 0.85
CA ARG A 178 17.40 8.15 0.22
C ARG A 178 16.86 6.73 0.13
N GLN A 179 15.57 6.62 0.39
CA GLN A 179 14.78 5.40 0.31
C GLN A 179 13.85 5.45 -0.91
N PRO A 180 13.58 4.32 -1.55
CA PRO A 180 12.70 4.25 -2.72
C PRO A 180 11.26 4.62 -2.35
N ARG A 181 10.61 5.38 -3.23
CA ARG A 181 9.22 5.84 -3.12
C ARG A 181 8.61 5.90 -4.50
N MET A 182 7.33 5.55 -4.62
CA MET A 182 6.58 5.74 -5.85
C MET A 182 5.91 7.10 -5.85
N PHE A 183 5.92 7.80 -6.99
CA PHE A 183 5.10 8.99 -7.15
C PHE A 183 3.62 8.61 -7.04
N ARG A 184 2.84 9.33 -6.24
CA ARG A 184 1.40 9.10 -6.19
C ARG A 184 0.72 9.93 -7.29
N VAL A 185 0.02 9.25 -8.18
CA VAL A 185 -0.68 9.85 -9.32
C VAL A 185 -2.19 9.62 -9.22
N GLY A 186 -2.96 10.62 -9.63
CA GLY A 186 -4.40 10.57 -9.79
C GLY A 186 -4.81 10.54 -11.26
N VAL A 187 -6.12 10.39 -11.48
CA VAL A 187 -6.74 10.48 -12.82
C VAL A 187 -7.28 11.89 -13.04
N LYS A 188 -6.90 12.50 -14.17
CA LYS A 188 -7.34 13.84 -14.61
C LYS A 188 -8.74 13.76 -15.26
N GLU A 189 -9.51 14.83 -15.07
CA GLU A 189 -10.73 15.08 -15.84
C GLU A 189 -10.36 15.21 -17.32
N ASP A 190 -11.23 14.70 -18.19
CA ASP A 190 -11.10 14.89 -19.63
C ASP A 190 -11.56 16.31 -19.97
N SER A 191 -10.63 17.27 -19.92
CA SER A 191 -10.90 18.67 -20.17
C SER A 191 -9.92 19.26 -21.18
N SER A 192 -10.45 20.03 -22.13
CA SER A 192 -9.64 20.78 -23.11
C SER A 192 -9.00 22.06 -22.52
N SER A 193 -8.99 22.21 -21.20
CA SER A 193 -8.44 23.37 -20.50
C SER A 193 -6.96 23.14 -20.20
N THR A 194 -6.16 24.21 -20.30
CA THR A 194 -4.75 24.23 -19.89
C THR A 194 -4.52 23.91 -18.42
N PHE A 195 -5.57 23.96 -17.60
CA PHE A 195 -5.59 23.45 -16.23
C PHE A 195 -6.38 22.15 -16.19
N THR A 196 -5.69 21.01 -16.07
CA THR A 196 -6.32 19.71 -15.85
C THR A 196 -6.48 19.45 -14.36
N ARG A 197 -7.73 19.31 -13.90
CA ARG A 197 -8.08 18.95 -12.52
C ARG A 197 -8.10 17.42 -12.37
N PHE A 198 -7.84 16.90 -11.17
CA PHE A 198 -8.22 15.52 -10.87
C PHE A 198 -9.73 15.33 -10.90
N ILE A 199 -10.17 14.12 -11.27
CA ILE A 199 -11.57 13.72 -11.16
C ILE A 199 -12.08 14.00 -9.74
N ASN A 200 -13.33 14.48 -9.65
CA ASN A 200 -13.94 14.78 -8.36
C ASN A 200 -14.03 13.53 -7.45
N VAL A 201 -14.18 13.74 -6.15
CA VAL A 201 -14.23 12.66 -5.14
C VAL A 201 -15.32 11.63 -5.45
N THR A 202 -16.48 12.04 -5.96
CA THR A 202 -17.57 11.09 -6.26
C THR A 202 -17.21 10.18 -7.43
N GLU A 203 -16.55 10.72 -8.44
CA GLU A 203 -16.08 9.98 -9.60
C GLU A 203 -14.88 9.10 -9.25
N ALA A 204 -13.97 9.58 -8.40
CA ALA A 204 -12.88 8.76 -7.86
C ALA A 204 -13.38 7.59 -7.02
N LEU A 205 -14.40 7.78 -6.18
CA LEU A 205 -15.04 6.68 -5.44
C LEU A 205 -15.75 5.71 -6.39
N ARG A 206 -16.39 6.20 -7.46
CA ARG A 206 -16.95 5.33 -8.50
C ARG A 206 -15.86 4.56 -9.24
N LEU A 207 -14.72 5.17 -9.54
CA LEU A 207 -13.63 4.45 -10.20
C LEU A 207 -13.00 3.40 -9.27
N THR A 208 -12.82 3.75 -8.00
CA THR A 208 -12.07 2.92 -7.05
C THR A 208 -12.91 1.86 -6.33
N GLU A 209 -14.21 2.06 -6.14
CA GLU A 209 -15.07 1.18 -5.33
C GLU A 209 -16.13 0.39 -6.13
N ASN A 210 -16.32 0.67 -7.43
CA ASN A 210 -17.54 0.26 -8.17
C ASN A 210 -17.37 -0.95 -9.11
N GLN A 211 -16.21 -1.61 -9.12
CA GLN A 211 -15.95 -2.69 -10.07
C GLN A 211 -16.39 -4.06 -9.50
N ASP A 212 -17.66 -4.41 -9.74
CA ASP A 212 -18.30 -5.73 -9.54
C ASP A 212 -18.62 -6.20 -8.11
N ASP A 213 -19.68 -5.63 -7.55
CA ASP A 213 -20.42 -6.24 -6.44
C ASP A 213 -21.34 -7.35 -6.99
N LEU A 214 -20.92 -8.62 -6.88
CA LEU A 214 -21.78 -9.78 -7.16
C LEU A 214 -23.09 -9.66 -6.39
N ILE A 215 -24.24 -9.75 -7.07
CA ILE A 215 -25.56 -9.74 -6.42
C ILE A 215 -25.71 -10.99 -5.55
N ILE A 216 -25.38 -10.87 -4.28
CA ILE A 216 -25.75 -11.82 -3.22
C ILE A 216 -26.94 -11.21 -2.48
N THR A 217 -28.15 -11.43 -2.98
CA THR A 217 -29.35 -11.13 -2.19
C THR A 217 -29.55 -12.24 -1.17
N ARG A 218 -29.22 -11.94 0.09
CA ARG A 218 -29.64 -12.77 1.23
C ARG A 218 -31.05 -12.32 1.63
N GLY A 219 -32.02 -13.22 1.59
CA GLY A 219 -33.34 -12.95 2.15
C GLY A 219 -33.24 -12.63 3.65
N LYS A 220 -34.24 -11.97 4.22
CA LYS A 220 -34.36 -11.79 5.69
C LYS A 220 -34.29 -13.13 6.44
N ASP A 221 -34.69 -14.20 5.77
CA ASP A 221 -34.57 -15.57 6.25
C ASP A 221 -33.14 -16.11 6.06
N LYS A 222 -32.45 -16.36 7.18
CA LYS A 222 -31.07 -16.88 7.21
C LYS A 222 -30.97 -18.40 7.02
N SER A 223 -32.10 -19.10 6.94
CA SER A 223 -32.15 -20.55 6.72
C SER A 223 -32.00 -20.96 5.25
N LEU A 224 -32.14 -20.00 4.32
CA LEU A 224 -32.03 -20.25 2.89
C LEU A 224 -30.63 -19.88 2.35
N PRO A 225 -30.11 -20.67 1.39
CA PRO A 225 -28.84 -20.37 0.72
C PRO A 225 -28.95 -19.08 -0.10
N ALA A 226 -27.86 -18.32 -0.15
CA ALA A 226 -27.80 -17.13 -0.99
C ALA A 226 -27.76 -17.53 -2.47
N THR A 227 -28.47 -16.78 -3.33
CA THR A 227 -28.58 -17.08 -4.76
C THR A 227 -28.00 -15.95 -5.60
N PHE A 228 -27.32 -16.31 -6.69
CA PHE A 228 -26.81 -15.39 -7.71
C PHE A 228 -27.93 -15.13 -8.73
N LYS A 229 -28.32 -13.87 -8.95
CA LYS A 229 -29.27 -13.51 -10.02
C LYS A 229 -28.51 -13.02 -11.25
N ASN A 230 -28.58 -13.77 -12.34
CA ASN A 230 -28.20 -13.29 -13.68
C ASN A 230 -29.26 -12.32 -14.22
N GLY A 231 -28.79 -11.24 -14.82
CA GLY A 231 -29.58 -10.09 -15.24
C GLY A 231 -30.72 -10.41 -16.20
N GLN A 232 -31.85 -9.75 -15.96
CA GLN A 232 -32.82 -9.32 -16.96
C GLN A 232 -33.71 -8.25 -16.30
N VAL A 233 -33.69 -7.03 -16.83
CA VAL A 233 -34.66 -5.98 -16.48
C VAL A 233 -35.17 -5.36 -17.77
N ALA A 234 -36.49 -5.41 -17.96
CA ALA A 234 -37.19 -4.75 -19.05
C ALA A 234 -37.48 -3.27 -18.68
N PRO A 235 -37.46 -2.35 -19.64
CA PRO A 235 -37.62 -0.91 -19.40
C PRO A 235 -39.08 -0.52 -19.11
N ILE A 236 -39.30 0.46 -18.22
CA ILE A 236 -40.59 1.15 -18.08
C ILE A 236 -40.37 2.66 -17.99
N ASN A 237 -41.13 3.42 -18.78
CA ASN A 237 -41.14 4.89 -18.84
C ASN A 237 -41.54 5.51 -17.48
N GLY A 238 -40.73 6.45 -16.96
CA GLY A 238 -41.20 7.43 -15.96
C GLY A 238 -40.34 7.69 -14.72
N GLY A 239 -39.14 7.14 -14.59
CA GLY A 239 -38.29 7.43 -13.43
C GLY A 239 -37.00 6.63 -13.41
N LEU A 240 -36.00 7.17 -12.70
CA LEU A 240 -34.59 6.75 -12.61
C LEU A 240 -34.30 5.29 -13.01
N GLU A 241 -33.35 5.14 -13.94
CA GLU A 241 -32.69 3.88 -14.30
C GLU A 241 -32.40 3.02 -13.06
N TYR A 242 -33.21 1.98 -12.87
CA TYR A 242 -33.04 1.04 -11.77
C TYR A 242 -32.01 -0.01 -12.16
N GLY A 243 -30.74 0.33 -11.91
CA GLY A 243 -29.59 -0.54 -12.21
C GLY A 243 -28.28 -0.08 -11.59
N LYS A 244 -28.17 1.18 -11.14
CA LYS A 244 -26.99 1.67 -10.45
C LYS A 244 -27.17 1.51 -8.93
N ARG A 245 -26.60 0.43 -8.37
CA ARG A 245 -26.42 0.30 -6.91
C ARG A 245 -25.47 1.39 -6.41
N ILE A 246 -25.67 1.82 -5.18
CA ILE A 246 -24.67 2.58 -4.42
C ILE A 246 -23.56 1.57 -4.06
N PRO A 247 -22.27 1.83 -4.37
CA PRO A 247 -21.18 0.95 -3.97
C PRO A 247 -21.25 0.68 -2.47
N SER A 248 -21.02 -0.56 -2.04
CA SER A 248 -20.90 -0.85 -0.60
C SER A 248 -19.73 -0.10 0.03
N GLY A 249 -18.78 0.36 -0.78
CA GLY A 249 -17.55 1.03 -0.37
C GLY A 249 -16.66 0.12 0.48
N GLU A 250 -16.92 -1.19 0.47
CA GLU A 250 -16.17 -2.14 1.31
C GLU A 250 -14.78 -2.41 0.73
N TYR A 251 -14.60 -2.33 -0.58
CA TYR A 251 -13.32 -2.52 -1.24
C TYR A 251 -12.96 -1.30 -2.09
N SER A 252 -11.69 -0.95 -2.10
CA SER A 252 -11.09 -0.02 -3.04
C SER A 252 -9.74 -0.56 -3.52
N TRP A 253 -9.10 0.12 -4.46
CA TRP A 253 -7.83 -0.33 -5.02
C TRP A 253 -6.81 0.79 -5.18
N ILE A 254 -5.55 0.40 -5.23
CA ILE A 254 -4.43 1.18 -5.76
C ILE A 254 -3.67 0.31 -6.77
N ALA A 255 -3.02 0.94 -7.75
CA ALA A 255 -2.16 0.23 -8.70
C ALA A 255 -0.73 0.76 -8.63
N THR A 256 0.23 -0.11 -8.33
CA THR A 256 1.65 0.23 -8.29
C THR A 256 2.30 -0.22 -9.59
N VAL A 257 2.96 0.69 -10.29
CA VAL A 257 3.56 0.50 -11.61
C VAL A 257 5.07 0.62 -11.48
N ASN A 258 5.77 -0.46 -11.81
CA ASN A 258 7.23 -0.57 -11.78
C ASN A 258 7.76 -0.79 -13.20
N PRO A 259 8.28 0.26 -13.86
CA PRO A 259 8.90 0.13 -15.18
C PRO A 259 10.04 -0.89 -15.17
N LEU A 260 10.05 -1.78 -16.15
CA LEU A 260 11.10 -2.79 -16.33
C LEU A 260 12.30 -2.17 -17.07
N PRO A 261 13.51 -2.73 -16.89
CA PRO A 261 14.68 -2.30 -17.64
C PRO A 261 14.40 -2.31 -19.15
N GLY A 262 14.65 -1.17 -19.81
CA GLY A 262 14.33 -0.95 -21.23
C GLY A 262 13.10 -0.09 -21.49
N GLY A 263 12.29 0.23 -20.47
CA GLY A 263 11.30 1.33 -20.53
C GLY A 263 10.07 1.08 -21.42
N VAL A 264 9.91 -0.12 -21.98
CA VAL A 264 8.76 -0.48 -22.82
C VAL A 264 7.66 -1.17 -22.01
N TYR A 265 8.06 -1.98 -21.04
CA TYR A 265 7.17 -2.78 -20.21
C TYR A 265 7.22 -2.31 -18.77
N ALA A 266 6.14 -2.52 -18.03
CA ALA A 266 6.08 -2.32 -16.60
C ALA A 266 5.40 -3.52 -15.93
N SER A 267 5.85 -3.84 -14.72
CA SER A 267 5.07 -4.66 -13.80
C SER A 267 4.02 -3.78 -13.12
N VAL A 268 2.75 -4.12 -13.30
CA VAL A 268 1.61 -3.44 -12.66
C VAL A 268 1.03 -4.39 -11.63
N SER A 269 1.03 -3.96 -10.37
CA SER A 269 0.36 -4.67 -9.29
C SER A 269 -0.86 -3.90 -8.82
N VAL A 270 -2.03 -4.54 -8.88
CA VAL A 270 -3.28 -3.99 -8.33
C VAL A 270 -3.47 -4.56 -6.92
N ALA A 271 -3.44 -3.68 -5.91
CA ALA A 271 -3.68 -4.03 -4.53
C ALA A 271 -5.11 -3.64 -4.13
N VAL A 272 -5.91 -4.63 -3.74
CA VAL A 272 -7.30 -4.45 -3.28
C VAL A 272 -7.29 -4.29 -1.76
N ILE A 273 -7.87 -3.19 -1.30
CA ILE A 273 -7.90 -2.75 0.08
C ILE A 273 -9.33 -2.81 0.59
N ARG A 274 -9.55 -3.58 1.66
CA ARG A 274 -10.84 -3.67 2.34
C ARG A 274 -10.96 -2.58 3.41
N ARG A 275 -12.06 -1.84 3.38
CA ARG A 275 -12.40 -0.74 4.30
C ARG A 275 -11.26 0.27 4.43
N ARG A 276 -10.71 0.66 3.29
CA ARG A 276 -9.64 1.66 3.22
C ARG A 276 -10.07 2.93 3.93
N LEU A 277 -9.22 3.42 4.82
CA LEU A 277 -9.44 4.72 5.46
C LEU A 277 -9.49 5.80 4.39
N ARG A 278 -10.54 6.62 4.40
CA ARG A 278 -10.72 7.74 3.47
C ARG A 278 -10.02 9.02 3.92
N SER A 279 -9.40 8.99 5.10
CA SER A 279 -8.56 10.07 5.59
C SER A 279 -7.13 9.78 5.16
N PHE A 280 -6.64 10.60 4.23
CA PHE A 280 -5.24 10.60 3.80
C PHE A 280 -4.45 11.74 4.45
N ASP A 281 -5.04 12.39 5.47
CA ASP A 281 -4.40 13.46 6.21
C ASP A 281 -3.32 12.87 7.12
N ALA A 282 -2.10 12.89 6.62
CA ALA A 282 -0.93 12.60 7.41
C ALA A 282 -0.63 13.86 8.22
N SER A 283 -0.94 13.83 9.52
CA SER A 283 -0.99 15.02 10.38
C SER A 283 0.21 15.94 10.14
N GLY A 284 0.00 17.21 9.81
CA GLY A 284 1.08 18.21 9.75
C GLY A 284 1.71 18.54 11.11
N ASN A 285 1.14 17.98 12.19
CA ASN A 285 1.63 18.14 13.56
C ASN A 285 3.05 17.58 13.69
N THR A 286 3.86 18.31 14.45
CA THR A 286 5.25 17.95 14.80
C THR A 286 5.37 17.27 16.16
N ILE A 287 4.26 17.17 16.88
CA ILE A 287 4.19 16.63 18.22
C ILE A 287 3.74 15.17 18.11
N PRO A 288 4.56 14.21 18.56
CA PRO A 288 4.19 12.80 18.66
C PRO A 288 2.81 12.62 19.31
N PRO A 289 1.89 11.86 18.70
CA PRO A 289 0.66 11.49 19.36
C PRO A 289 0.97 10.63 20.60
N PRO A 290 0.09 10.63 21.62
CA PRO A 290 0.30 9.85 22.84
C PRO A 290 0.26 8.33 22.61
N THR A 291 -0.32 7.90 21.49
CA THR A 291 -0.47 6.49 21.10
C THR A 291 -0.05 6.30 19.65
N ALA A 292 0.44 5.11 19.32
CA ALA A 292 0.84 4.76 17.96
C ALA A 292 -0.32 4.88 16.95
N GLU A 293 -1.55 4.67 17.42
CA GLU A 293 -2.79 4.80 16.64
C GLU A 293 -3.13 6.25 16.25
N GLY A 294 -2.50 7.24 16.89
CA GLY A 294 -2.64 8.63 16.49
C GLY A 294 -1.77 9.02 15.29
N ASN A 295 -0.80 8.17 14.91
CA ASN A 295 -0.05 8.32 13.68
C ASN A 295 -0.84 7.78 12.48
N ALA A 296 -0.39 8.10 11.27
CA ALA A 296 -1.08 7.69 10.06
C ALA A 296 -1.02 6.16 9.90
N LEU A 297 -2.18 5.50 9.97
CA LEU A 297 -2.31 4.03 10.00
C LEU A 297 -2.38 3.36 8.62
N GLY A 298 -2.88 4.10 7.61
CA GLY A 298 -3.21 3.56 6.30
C GLY A 298 -1.99 2.96 5.58
N GLU A 299 -0.83 3.55 5.75
CA GLU A 299 0.45 3.16 5.16
C GLU A 299 1.54 3.36 6.22
N ARG A 300 2.28 2.31 6.54
CA ARG A 300 3.33 2.31 7.55
C ARG A 300 4.63 1.85 6.91
N LEU A 301 5.75 2.41 7.36
CA LEU A 301 7.08 2.06 6.86
C LEU A 301 7.91 1.38 7.96
N ALA A 302 8.57 0.29 7.59
CA ALA A 302 9.54 -0.41 8.43
C ALA A 302 10.83 -0.66 7.65
N TYR A 303 11.93 -0.77 8.39
CA TYR A 303 13.23 -1.17 7.88
C TYR A 303 13.38 -2.69 7.98
N VAL A 304 13.92 -3.33 6.94
CA VAL A 304 14.26 -4.76 7.00
C VAL A 304 15.65 -4.89 7.60
N THR A 305 15.75 -5.47 8.79
CA THR A 305 17.03 -5.65 9.48
C THR A 305 17.71 -6.98 9.14
N TYR A 306 16.91 -7.99 8.79
CA TYR A 306 17.39 -9.32 8.44
C TYR A 306 16.48 -9.97 7.40
N ALA A 307 17.07 -10.77 6.51
CA ALA A 307 16.33 -11.59 5.57
C ALA A 307 17.05 -12.90 5.25
N SER A 308 16.30 -13.95 4.95
CA SER A 308 16.82 -15.25 4.52
C SER A 308 15.78 -16.01 3.69
N GLY A 309 16.23 -16.84 2.74
CA GLY A 309 15.36 -17.78 2.01
C GLY A 309 14.78 -17.31 0.66
N PHE A 310 14.97 -16.05 0.25
CA PHE A 310 14.39 -15.45 -0.97
C PHE A 310 15.05 -15.86 -2.29
N LYS A 311 15.48 -17.12 -2.41
CA LYS A 311 16.04 -17.70 -3.64
C LYS A 311 15.22 -18.93 -4.04
N GLY A 312 14.74 -18.99 -5.28
CA GLY A 312 13.94 -20.10 -5.80
C GLY A 312 12.43 -19.86 -5.85
N GLY A 313 11.97 -18.62 -5.63
CA GLY A 313 10.61 -18.15 -5.89
C GLY A 313 9.55 -18.50 -4.84
N ALA A 314 9.96 -19.03 -3.68
CA ALA A 314 9.06 -19.42 -2.60
C ALA A 314 8.87 -18.34 -1.51
N GLY A 315 9.58 -17.21 -1.64
CA GLY A 315 9.69 -16.20 -0.58
C GLY A 315 10.68 -16.61 0.52
N GLY A 316 10.58 -16.01 1.70
CA GLY A 316 11.56 -16.21 2.76
C GLY A 316 11.17 -15.53 4.08
N VAL A 317 12.09 -15.50 5.03
CA VAL A 317 11.89 -14.90 6.36
C VAL A 317 12.54 -13.52 6.40
N VAL A 318 11.83 -12.53 6.94
CA VAL A 318 12.37 -11.18 7.21
C VAL A 318 12.14 -10.77 8.66
N HIS A 319 13.02 -9.93 9.19
CA HIS A 319 12.79 -9.18 10.42
C HIS A 319 12.55 -7.72 10.07
N LEU A 320 11.42 -7.18 10.53
CA LEU A 320 11.07 -5.78 10.38
C LEU A 320 11.36 -5.04 11.68
N ALA A 321 11.87 -3.82 11.56
CA ALA A 321 12.01 -2.89 12.67
C ALA A 321 11.36 -1.54 12.32
N SER A 322 10.65 -0.95 13.28
CA SER A 322 10.12 0.41 13.17
C SER A 322 10.00 1.03 14.57
N ASN A 323 9.80 2.34 14.62
CA ASN A 323 9.58 3.08 15.85
C ASN A 323 8.37 2.52 16.65
N ALA A 324 8.47 2.54 17.98
CA ALA A 324 7.42 2.08 18.89
C ALA A 324 6.07 2.83 18.74
N ASN A 325 6.08 4.05 18.19
CA ASN A 325 4.90 4.86 17.89
C ASN A 325 4.34 4.61 16.47
N THR A 326 4.88 3.63 15.75
CA THR A 326 4.25 3.05 14.56
C THR A 326 3.55 1.76 14.96
N VAL A 327 2.29 1.56 14.57
CA VAL A 327 1.56 0.34 14.93
C VAL A 327 2.26 -0.90 14.31
N PRO A 328 2.54 -1.97 15.08
CA PRO A 328 3.21 -3.19 14.58
C PRO A 328 2.25 -4.23 13.99
N LYS A 329 0.94 -3.97 14.00
CA LYS A 329 -0.10 -4.94 13.62
C LYS A 329 0.07 -5.40 12.17
N ILE A 330 0.48 -6.65 12.01
CA ILE A 330 0.59 -7.39 10.75
C ILE A 330 -0.13 -8.72 10.97
N LEU A 331 -0.95 -9.16 10.01
CA LEU A 331 -1.74 -10.38 10.14
C LEU A 331 -1.30 -11.41 9.10
N PRO A 332 -1.32 -12.71 9.41
CA PRO A 332 -1.22 -13.74 8.39
C PRO A 332 -2.28 -13.54 7.30
N GLY A 333 -1.91 -13.74 6.04
CA GLY A 333 -2.74 -13.50 4.87
C GLY A 333 -2.78 -12.05 4.39
N SER A 334 -2.24 -11.09 5.15
CA SER A 334 -2.05 -9.71 4.68
C SER A 334 -0.91 -9.60 3.67
N TRP A 335 -0.77 -8.42 3.06
CA TRP A 335 0.28 -8.14 2.08
C TRP A 335 1.17 -7.00 2.54
N ILE A 336 2.46 -7.10 2.22
CA ILE A 336 3.43 -6.04 2.39
C ILE A 336 4.20 -5.82 1.10
N MET A 337 4.70 -4.62 0.89
CA MET A 337 5.52 -4.29 -0.29
C MET A 337 6.97 -4.08 0.14
N LEU A 338 7.89 -4.84 -0.44
CA LEU A 338 9.32 -4.60 -0.29
C LEU A 338 9.78 -3.62 -1.36
N SER A 339 10.63 -2.68 -0.96
CA SER A 339 11.16 -1.63 -1.82
C SER A 339 12.66 -1.51 -1.64
N ARG A 340 13.42 -1.43 -2.73
CA ARG A 340 14.86 -1.10 -2.73
C ARG A 340 15.22 -0.26 -3.94
N PHE A 341 16.33 0.46 -3.87
CA PHE A 341 17.01 0.88 -5.08
C PHE A 341 17.89 -0.26 -5.61
N SER A 342 17.97 -0.38 -6.93
CA SER A 342 18.81 -1.36 -7.62
C SER A 342 19.61 -0.67 -8.71
N GLN A 343 20.91 -0.96 -8.75
CA GLN A 343 21.80 -0.46 -9.78
C GLN A 343 21.75 -1.39 -10.99
N ILE A 344 21.32 -0.88 -12.15
CA ILE A 344 21.30 -1.64 -13.42
C ILE A 344 22.60 -1.45 -14.19
N ALA A 345 23.18 -0.26 -14.10
CA ALA A 345 24.42 0.09 -14.76
C ALA A 345 25.25 0.99 -13.85
N SER A 346 26.53 1.17 -14.20
CA SER A 346 27.45 2.03 -13.46
C SER A 346 27.01 3.49 -13.35
N ASP A 347 25.90 3.90 -13.97
CA ASP A 347 25.32 5.25 -13.96
C ASP A 347 23.78 5.25 -13.80
N LYS A 348 23.12 4.09 -13.68
CA LYS A 348 21.65 3.98 -13.66
C LYS A 348 21.14 3.24 -12.43
N LEU A 349 20.34 3.95 -11.65
CA LEU A 349 19.59 3.44 -10.51
C LEU A 349 18.11 3.37 -10.88
N ILE A 350 17.46 2.26 -10.55
CA ILE A 350 16.00 2.14 -10.57
C ILE A 350 15.49 1.89 -9.16
N ASP A 351 14.27 2.31 -8.91
CA ASP A 351 13.49 1.80 -7.80
C ASP A 351 12.84 0.48 -8.17
N TYR A 352 12.76 -0.40 -7.19
CA TYR A 352 12.17 -1.70 -7.34
C TYR A 352 11.19 -1.93 -6.21
N HIS A 353 9.94 -2.22 -6.56
CA HIS A 353 8.88 -2.50 -5.60
C HIS A 353 8.23 -3.84 -5.91
N ARG A 354 8.01 -4.69 -4.92
CA ARG A 354 7.29 -5.96 -5.09
C ARG A 354 6.43 -6.28 -3.89
N TRP A 355 5.24 -6.82 -4.16
CA TRP A 355 4.31 -7.25 -3.14
C TRP A 355 4.57 -8.70 -2.72
N TYR A 356 4.49 -8.93 -1.42
CA TYR A 356 4.67 -10.23 -0.79
C TYR A 356 3.49 -10.53 0.12
N ARG A 357 3.06 -11.79 0.10
CA ARG A 357 2.03 -12.27 1.00
C ARG A 357 2.65 -12.69 2.32
N VAL A 358 2.07 -12.24 3.43
CA VAL A 358 2.49 -12.66 4.76
C VAL A 358 1.90 -14.05 5.04
N VAL A 359 2.74 -15.08 5.12
CA VAL A 359 2.34 -16.46 5.42
C VAL A 359 2.17 -16.65 6.92
N SER A 360 3.18 -16.23 7.69
CA SER A 360 3.17 -16.30 9.15
C SER A 360 3.76 -15.04 9.75
N VAL A 361 3.29 -14.74 10.95
CA VAL A 361 3.85 -13.73 11.85
C VAL A 361 4.36 -14.52 13.05
N ASP A 362 5.67 -14.55 13.22
CA ASP A 362 6.31 -15.36 14.26
C ASP A 362 6.35 -14.56 15.57
N GLY A 363 5.72 -15.11 16.62
CA GLY A 363 5.71 -14.49 17.95
C GLY A 363 4.88 -13.20 18.05
N THR A 364 4.82 -12.66 19.26
CA THR A 364 4.33 -11.29 19.52
C THR A 364 5.42 -10.28 19.19
N GLU A 365 5.06 -9.03 18.93
CA GLU A 365 6.08 -8.01 18.66
C GLU A 365 7.03 -7.86 19.86
N GLU A 366 8.33 -7.80 19.57
CA GLU A 366 9.34 -7.58 20.59
C GLU A 366 9.63 -6.09 20.67
N ARG A 367 9.25 -5.47 21.79
CA ARG A 367 9.52 -4.04 22.02
C ARG A 367 10.82 -3.86 22.77
N TYR A 368 11.65 -2.96 22.25
CA TYR A 368 12.94 -2.65 22.82
C TYR A 368 13.05 -1.18 23.14
N ALA A 369 13.65 -0.89 24.29
CA ALA A 369 14.05 0.46 24.63
C ALA A 369 15.24 0.91 23.76
N ALA A 370 15.39 2.22 23.60
CA ALA A 370 16.58 2.84 23.02
C ALA A 370 17.87 2.20 23.57
N GLY A 371 18.81 1.92 22.68
CA GLY A 371 20.13 1.38 22.98
C GLY A 371 20.22 -0.14 23.10
N ARG A 372 19.11 -0.89 23.00
CA ARG A 372 19.10 -2.35 23.28
C ARG A 372 19.16 -3.26 22.06
N VAL A 373 18.75 -2.77 20.89
CA VAL A 373 18.79 -3.55 19.65
C VAL A 373 19.79 -2.90 18.73
N TYR A 374 20.62 -3.74 18.14
CA TYR A 374 21.61 -3.35 17.17
C TYR A 374 21.05 -3.56 15.78
N ASP A 375 21.26 -2.58 14.92
CA ASP A 375 21.08 -2.79 13.50
C ASP A 375 22.14 -3.78 13.03
N SER A 376 21.72 -4.94 12.52
CA SER A 376 22.61 -5.97 11.97
C SER A 376 23.40 -5.47 10.77
N ALA A 377 22.89 -4.47 10.03
CA ALA A 377 23.69 -3.79 9.03
C ALA A 377 24.80 -2.98 9.72
N THR A 378 24.48 -2.11 10.68
CA THR A 378 25.45 -1.11 11.17
C THR A 378 26.28 -1.50 12.38
N GLY A 379 25.89 -2.54 13.11
CA GLY A 379 26.41 -2.85 14.44
C GLY A 379 26.14 -1.78 15.50
N SER A 380 25.37 -0.73 15.18
CA SER A 380 25.03 0.36 16.10
C SER A 380 23.67 0.13 16.74
N ALA A 381 23.54 0.54 18.00
CA ALA A 381 22.27 0.45 18.70
C ALA A 381 21.27 1.50 18.21
N PHE A 382 20.00 1.13 18.05
CA PHE A 382 18.94 2.08 17.76
C PHE A 382 18.78 3.08 18.91
N THR A 383 18.68 4.36 18.59
CA THR A 383 18.62 5.46 19.57
C THR A 383 17.22 5.72 20.14
N ASN A 384 16.20 5.04 19.60
CA ASN A 384 14.80 5.20 19.97
C ASN A 384 14.18 3.87 20.40
N ASN A 385 13.02 3.95 21.03
CA ASN A 385 12.22 2.75 21.29
C ASN A 385 11.68 2.20 19.97
N VAL A 386 11.86 0.91 19.73
CA VAL A 386 11.49 0.22 18.49
C VAL A 386 10.73 -1.06 18.79
N TRP A 387 9.97 -1.53 17.82
CA TRP A 387 9.46 -2.91 17.81
C TRP A 387 10.15 -3.71 16.70
N LEU A 388 10.32 -5.00 16.96
CA LEU A 388 10.80 -5.97 15.99
C LEU A 388 9.73 -7.04 15.76
N GLN A 389 9.54 -7.42 14.50
CA GLN A 389 8.61 -8.49 14.13
C GLN A 389 9.25 -9.38 13.07
N LYS A 390 9.24 -10.69 13.33
CA LYS A 390 9.66 -11.72 12.37
C LYS A 390 8.47 -12.18 11.54
N LEU A 391 8.64 -12.21 10.22
CA LEU A 391 7.63 -12.57 9.25
C LEU A 391 8.16 -13.64 8.30
N THR A 392 7.28 -14.56 7.90
CA THR A 392 7.51 -15.41 6.73
C THR A 392 6.69 -14.87 5.57
N LEU A 393 7.35 -14.59 4.47
CA LEU A 393 6.78 -14.02 3.26
C LEU A 393 6.76 -15.06 2.14
N GLU A 394 5.72 -15.06 1.34
CA GLU A 394 5.58 -15.78 0.08
C GLU A 394 5.62 -14.77 -1.06
N GLY A 395 6.43 -15.05 -2.07
CA GLY A 395 6.58 -14.18 -3.23
C GLY A 395 7.82 -14.51 -4.06
N PRO A 396 8.10 -13.68 -5.08
CA PRO A 396 9.22 -13.92 -5.98
C PRO A 396 10.58 -13.70 -5.29
N ASP A 397 11.66 -14.00 -5.99
CA ASP A 397 13.00 -13.77 -5.46
C ASP A 397 13.28 -12.29 -5.17
N TRP A 398 14.03 -12.06 -4.10
CA TRP A 398 14.51 -10.74 -3.69
C TRP A 398 15.95 -10.84 -3.26
N GLU A 399 16.75 -9.89 -3.73
CA GLU A 399 18.14 -9.76 -3.32
C GLU A 399 18.24 -8.64 -2.29
N PHE A 400 18.61 -9.01 -1.07
CA PHE A 400 18.83 -8.06 0.01
C PHE A 400 20.29 -7.62 -0.02
N SER A 401 20.50 -6.30 0.04
CA SER A 401 21.80 -5.74 0.41
C SER A 401 21.69 -5.28 1.87
N PHE A 402 22.59 -5.79 2.70
CA PHE A 402 22.83 -5.30 4.06
C PHE A 402 24.29 -4.86 4.12
N PRO A 403 24.65 -3.74 3.45
CA PRO A 403 26.02 -3.27 3.51
C PRO A 403 26.36 -3.06 4.99
N GLY A 404 27.42 -3.71 5.47
CA GLY A 404 27.86 -3.60 6.85
C GLY A 404 28.19 -2.15 7.17
N GLY A 405 27.40 -1.50 8.01
CA GLY A 405 27.46 -0.08 8.32
C GLY A 405 26.16 0.62 7.95
N TYR A 406 25.90 1.79 8.54
CA TYR A 406 25.16 2.79 7.77
C TYR A 406 25.87 2.86 6.41
N ALA A 407 25.18 3.07 5.29
CA ALA A 407 25.87 3.37 4.05
C ALA A 407 26.58 4.73 4.19
N THR A 408 27.66 4.78 4.97
CA THR A 408 28.62 5.89 5.07
C THR A 408 29.51 5.89 3.84
N THR A 409 29.69 4.72 3.21
CA THR A 409 30.04 4.60 1.80
C THR A 409 28.75 4.41 1.01
N PRO A 410 28.32 5.43 0.25
CA PRO A 410 27.28 5.22 -0.75
C PRO A 410 27.67 4.05 -1.65
N GLU A 411 26.78 3.08 -1.90
CA GLU A 411 27.04 2.10 -2.98
C GLU A 411 27.18 2.79 -4.33
N VAL A 412 26.54 3.96 -4.46
CA VAL A 412 26.72 4.93 -5.53
C VAL A 412 27.09 6.26 -4.89
N ASN A 413 28.36 6.62 -4.92
CA ASN A 413 28.80 7.94 -4.44
C ASN A 413 28.19 8.99 -5.37
N PRO A 414 27.37 9.95 -4.88
CA PRO A 414 26.90 11.04 -5.74
C PRO A 414 28.08 11.85 -6.30
N TYR A 415 29.28 11.71 -5.71
CA TYR A 415 30.50 12.40 -6.08
C TYR A 415 31.72 11.50 -5.97
N SER A 416 32.11 10.86 -7.05
CA SER A 416 33.43 10.22 -7.17
C SER A 416 34.17 10.67 -8.44
N THR A 417 34.02 11.93 -8.83
CA THR A 417 35.00 12.61 -9.71
C THR A 417 34.94 14.10 -9.46
N SER A 418 36.09 14.73 -9.25
CA SER A 418 36.30 16.17 -9.12
C SER A 418 36.04 16.96 -10.42
N ASP A 419 35.16 16.46 -11.27
CA ASP A 419 34.91 16.96 -12.62
C ASP A 419 33.45 17.40 -12.74
N SER A 420 33.25 18.71 -12.80
CA SER A 420 31.95 19.41 -12.90
C SER A 420 31.12 19.00 -14.11
N SER A 421 31.73 18.31 -15.08
CA SER A 421 31.08 17.80 -16.29
C SER A 421 30.34 16.46 -16.11
N VAL A 422 30.55 15.74 -15.01
CA VAL A 422 29.93 14.42 -14.73
C VAL A 422 28.69 14.52 -13.83
N TYR A 423 28.41 15.71 -13.29
CA TYR A 423 27.27 16.02 -12.41
C TYR A 423 25.90 15.71 -13.05
N ASN A 424 25.88 15.52 -14.37
CA ASN A 424 24.68 15.34 -15.17
C ASN A 424 24.33 13.87 -15.47
N LYS A 425 25.16 12.89 -15.08
CA LYS A 425 24.95 11.48 -15.45
C LYS A 425 24.23 10.63 -14.40
N TRP A 426 24.19 11.08 -13.16
CA TRP A 426 23.47 10.43 -12.07
C TRP A 426 22.23 11.24 -11.73
N THR A 427 21.17 11.12 -12.53
CA THR A 427 19.87 11.69 -12.17
C THR A 427 18.85 10.57 -11.94
N PRO A 428 19.01 9.77 -10.86
CA PRO A 428 17.84 9.11 -10.27
C PRO A 428 16.78 10.17 -9.96
N TYR A 429 15.52 9.83 -10.19
CA TYR A 429 14.41 10.75 -9.95
C TYR A 429 14.44 11.19 -8.47
N ILE A 430 14.75 12.46 -8.23
CA ILE A 430 14.70 13.03 -6.88
C ILE A 430 13.26 13.50 -6.66
N ILE A 431 12.63 12.97 -5.63
CA ILE A 431 11.37 13.54 -5.17
C ILE A 431 11.73 14.76 -4.33
N ALA A 432 11.17 15.92 -4.67
CA ALA A 432 11.36 17.17 -3.94
C ALA A 432 10.58 17.16 -2.62
N ASP A 433 10.88 16.18 -1.75
CA ASP A 433 10.18 15.94 -0.49
C ASP A 433 10.98 16.33 0.75
N ALA A 434 12.20 16.82 0.58
CA ALA A 434 13.06 17.29 1.67
C ALA A 434 13.43 18.77 1.49
N PRO A 435 13.26 19.64 2.51
CA PRO A 435 13.87 20.95 2.52
C PRO A 435 15.39 20.79 2.70
N GLY A 436 16.16 21.11 1.65
CA GLY A 436 17.63 20.99 1.64
C GLY A 436 18.14 20.83 0.21
N ASN A 437 19.43 21.12 -0.01
CA ASN A 437 20.04 20.94 -1.33
C ASN A 437 19.90 19.45 -1.73
N PRO A 438 19.08 19.09 -2.75
CA PRO A 438 18.77 17.69 -3.07
C PRO A 438 20.02 16.86 -3.40
N ALA A 439 21.13 17.53 -3.66
CA ALA A 439 22.40 17.00 -4.14
C ALA A 439 23.24 16.23 -3.11
N THR A 440 22.99 16.32 -1.78
CA THR A 440 23.94 15.80 -0.77
C THR A 440 23.61 14.45 -0.14
N ILE A 441 22.40 13.91 -0.31
CA ILE A 441 21.99 12.64 0.35
C ILE A 441 22.15 11.46 -0.63
N PRO A 442 22.98 10.45 -0.31
CA PRO A 442 23.21 9.29 -1.19
C PRO A 442 22.02 8.33 -1.25
N PHE A 443 21.96 7.49 -2.28
CA PHE A 443 20.97 6.41 -2.40
C PHE A 443 21.42 5.16 -1.67
N SER A 444 20.47 4.37 -1.17
CA SER A 444 20.75 3.09 -0.51
C SER A 444 19.97 1.94 -1.15
N SER A 445 20.65 0.81 -1.32
CA SER A 445 20.04 -0.46 -1.73
C SER A 445 19.39 -1.23 -0.58
N ASN A 446 19.37 -0.63 0.62
CA ASN A 446 18.66 -1.17 1.76
C ASN A 446 17.19 -1.44 1.40
N THR A 447 16.66 -2.53 1.95
CA THR A 447 15.27 -2.90 1.72
C THR A 447 14.37 -2.32 2.81
N TYR A 448 13.28 -1.71 2.38
CA TYR A 448 12.24 -1.16 3.24
C TYR A 448 10.93 -1.89 2.97
N ALA A 449 10.14 -2.09 4.02
CA ALA A 449 8.84 -2.75 3.96
C ALA A 449 7.72 -1.73 4.19
N THR A 450 6.85 -1.59 3.20
CA THR A 450 5.61 -0.83 3.31
C THR A 450 4.47 -1.75 3.70
N MET A 451 3.76 -1.41 4.78
CA MET A 451 2.58 -2.12 5.25
C MET A 451 1.37 -1.23 4.98
N VAL A 452 0.40 -1.71 4.21
CA VAL A 452 -0.85 -1.01 3.96
C VAL A 452 -1.98 -1.70 4.70
N GLU A 453 -2.73 -0.94 5.49
CA GLU A 453 -3.84 -1.52 6.25
C GLU A 453 -4.96 -2.01 5.32
N GLY A 454 -5.42 -3.24 5.54
CA GLY A 454 -6.59 -3.76 4.85
C GLY A 454 -6.32 -4.35 3.46
N VAL A 455 -5.08 -4.46 2.98
CA VAL A 455 -4.81 -5.15 1.70
C VAL A 455 -5.16 -6.64 1.84
N VAL A 456 -6.11 -7.09 1.02
CA VAL A 456 -6.64 -8.46 1.04
C VAL A 456 -6.19 -9.29 -0.16
N SER A 457 -5.84 -8.64 -1.27
CA SER A 457 -5.39 -9.30 -2.49
C SER A 457 -4.48 -8.39 -3.29
N VAL A 458 -3.47 -8.97 -3.93
CA VAL A 458 -2.63 -8.29 -4.93
C VAL A 458 -2.54 -9.18 -6.16
N THR A 459 -2.72 -8.59 -7.35
CA THR A 459 -2.44 -9.27 -8.63
C THR A 459 -1.40 -8.48 -9.40
N GLU A 460 -0.42 -9.16 -9.96
CA GLU A 460 0.66 -8.56 -10.75
C GLU A 460 0.58 -9.03 -12.21
N ARG A 461 0.76 -8.10 -13.16
CA ARG A 461 0.92 -8.41 -14.59
C ARG A 461 2.00 -7.55 -15.22
N ILE A 462 2.72 -8.13 -16.18
CA ILE A 462 3.61 -7.38 -17.06
C ILE A 462 2.77 -6.84 -18.21
N VAL A 463 2.82 -5.54 -18.41
CA VAL A 463 2.07 -4.83 -19.47
C VAL A 463 2.99 -3.88 -20.21
N LYS A 464 2.63 -3.50 -21.43
CA LYS A 464 3.34 -2.40 -22.12
C LYS A 464 2.92 -1.08 -21.49
N LEU A 465 3.87 -0.18 -21.28
CA LEU A 465 3.58 1.16 -20.77
C LEU A 465 2.63 1.94 -21.70
N SER A 466 2.68 1.70 -23.01
CA SER A 466 1.77 2.31 -23.98
C SER A 466 0.32 1.81 -23.89
N ASP A 467 0.10 0.69 -23.23
CA ASP A 467 -1.23 0.10 -23.05
C ASP A 467 -1.84 0.50 -21.70
N LEU A 468 -1.04 1.13 -20.82
CA LEU A 468 -1.49 1.78 -19.61
C LEU A 468 -1.98 3.19 -19.91
#